data_AF-A0A7G6T0E3-F1
#
_entry.id   AF-A0A7G6T0E3-F1
#
_cell.length_a   1.000
_cell.length_b   1.000
_cell.length_c   1.000
_cell.angle_alpha   90.00
_cell.angle_beta   90.00
_cell.angle_gamma   90.00
#
_symmetry.space_group_name_H-M   'P 1'
#
loop_
_entity.id
_entity.type
_entity.pdbx_description
1 polymer ?
#
loop_
_entity_poly.entity_id
_entity_poly.type
_entity_poly.pdbx_seq_one_letter_code
_entity_poly.pdbx_strand_id
1 'polypeptide(L)'
;MLELSFKIEKRTLNETAFFRRLTQDRIPIAPVLRRLMTAYLNAHSAAVEAKGIFRQLWGPEGQGALAPAMQALLSIDPDSHDIFRSYLAKRNGEYDVYSTDVIMKRYIQKSGWRNIAMIGFGIYFALIRHKDGLRAIRGGLLNEYGLLSAAEKTVSEATFAAMISQEIDQFMVDPGLDYGTKEDLYVSIQPSLELTKYGRRVLGFLSFGEKLNLKRGPEKHGWNPGFLQAVDAQRARAEKAARPWWTYVFRKNR
;
A
#
# COMPACT_ATOMS: atom_id res chain seq x y z
N MET A 1 -27.94 5.02 -9.26
CA MET A 1 -26.64 4.63 -9.83
C MET A 1 -26.49 5.36 -11.16
N LEU A 2 -25.43 6.16 -11.35
CA LEU A 2 -25.24 6.96 -12.56
C LEU A 2 -24.09 6.33 -13.35
N GLU A 3 -24.41 5.54 -14.39
CA GLU A 3 -23.43 4.95 -15.32
C GLU A 3 -23.48 5.76 -16.62
N LEU A 4 -22.33 6.30 -17.04
CA LEU A 4 -22.26 7.07 -18.29
C LEU A 4 -22.35 6.13 -19.49
N SER A 5 -23.18 6.52 -20.46
CA SER A 5 -23.31 5.84 -21.74
C SER A 5 -22.78 6.74 -22.86
N PHE A 6 -21.90 6.19 -23.69
CA PHE A 6 -21.21 6.88 -24.77
C PHE A 6 -21.70 6.35 -26.11
N LYS A 7 -22.27 7.22 -26.94
CA LYS A 7 -22.63 6.87 -28.31
C LYS A 7 -21.41 7.08 -29.21
N ILE A 8 -20.86 5.99 -29.73
CA ILE A 8 -19.75 6.00 -30.70
C ILE A 8 -20.26 5.36 -31.98
N GLU A 9 -20.38 6.16 -33.03
CA GLU A 9 -20.95 5.74 -34.32
C GLU A 9 -22.34 5.08 -34.13
N LYS A 10 -22.45 3.78 -34.47
CA LYS A 10 -23.67 2.97 -34.37
C LYS A 10 -23.76 2.16 -33.07
N ARG A 11 -22.83 2.34 -32.12
CA ARG A 11 -22.78 1.57 -30.86
C ARG A 11 -22.95 2.49 -29.66
N THR A 12 -23.66 2.00 -28.64
CA THR A 12 -23.65 2.59 -27.30
C THR A 12 -22.73 1.75 -26.43
N LEU A 13 -21.69 2.37 -25.89
CA LEU A 13 -20.78 1.76 -24.93
C LEU A 13 -21.07 2.32 -23.55
N ASN A 14 -21.06 1.48 -22.53
CA ASN A 14 -21.00 1.98 -21.17
C ASN A 14 -19.58 2.50 -20.84
N GLU A 15 -19.44 3.17 -19.70
CA GLU A 15 -18.18 3.79 -19.26
C GLU A 15 -17.00 2.80 -19.25
N THR A 16 -17.22 1.61 -18.68
CA THR A 16 -16.18 0.58 -18.63
C THR A 16 -15.74 0.13 -20.03
N ALA A 17 -16.70 -0.12 -20.93
CA ALA A 17 -16.40 -0.53 -22.29
C ALA A 17 -15.72 0.59 -23.10
N PHE A 18 -16.14 1.83 -22.88
CA PHE A 18 -15.54 3.02 -23.49
C PHE A 18 -14.06 3.13 -23.13
N PHE A 19 -13.72 3.23 -21.83
CA PHE A 19 -12.34 3.41 -21.40
C PHE A 19 -11.45 2.19 -21.69
N ARG A 20 -12.00 0.97 -21.63
CA ARG A 20 -11.28 -0.23 -22.07
C ARG A 20 -10.90 -0.12 -23.55
N ARG A 21 -11.83 0.30 -24.42
CA ARG A 21 -11.57 0.46 -25.85
C ARG A 21 -10.48 1.49 -26.11
N LEU A 22 -10.48 2.62 -25.40
CA LEU A 22 -9.43 3.64 -25.55
C LEU A 22 -8.02 3.09 -25.32
N THR A 23 -7.86 2.16 -24.36
CA THR A 23 -6.57 1.52 -24.08
C THR A 23 -6.19 0.47 -25.14
N GLN A 24 -7.16 -0.28 -25.66
CA GLN A 24 -6.94 -1.34 -26.65
C GLN A 24 -6.61 -0.76 -28.03
N ASP A 25 -7.32 0.30 -28.41
CA ASP A 25 -7.16 0.99 -29.69
C ASP A 25 -5.96 1.96 -29.69
N ARG A 26 -5.21 2.03 -28.56
CA ARG A 26 -4.00 2.86 -28.38
C ARG A 26 -4.19 4.33 -28.74
N ILE A 27 -5.36 4.87 -28.42
CA ILE A 27 -5.69 6.25 -28.75
C ILE A 27 -4.83 7.18 -27.85
N PRO A 28 -4.12 8.19 -28.39
CA PRO A 28 -3.22 9.05 -27.63
C PRO A 28 -3.96 10.10 -26.79
N ILE A 29 -4.80 9.64 -25.86
CA ILE A 29 -5.68 10.49 -25.04
C ILE A 29 -5.14 10.75 -23.63
N ALA A 30 -3.93 10.29 -23.30
CA ALA A 30 -3.37 10.46 -21.95
C ALA A 30 -3.47 11.93 -21.44
N PRO A 31 -3.09 12.97 -22.21
CA PRO A 31 -3.26 14.36 -21.74
C PRO A 31 -4.72 14.75 -21.48
N VAL A 32 -5.66 14.20 -22.26
CA VAL A 32 -7.10 14.46 -22.08
C VAL A 32 -7.61 13.76 -20.82
N LEU A 33 -7.23 12.50 -20.60
CA LEU A 33 -7.60 11.75 -19.39
C LEU A 33 -7.00 12.38 -18.14
N ARG A 34 -5.74 12.82 -18.17
CA ARG A 34 -5.12 13.55 -17.06
C ARG A 34 -5.96 14.78 -16.70
N ARG A 35 -6.29 15.62 -17.69
CA ARG A 35 -7.14 16.81 -17.47
C ARG A 35 -8.51 16.46 -16.91
N LEU A 36 -9.16 15.43 -17.45
CA LEU A 36 -10.47 14.96 -16.95
C LEU A 36 -10.38 14.56 -15.47
N MET A 37 -9.41 13.70 -15.13
CA MET A 37 -9.23 13.21 -13.76
C MET A 37 -8.87 14.34 -12.79
N THR A 38 -7.96 15.23 -13.17
CA THR A 38 -7.60 16.40 -12.35
C THR A 38 -8.79 17.32 -12.13
N ALA A 39 -9.55 17.66 -13.18
CA ALA A 39 -10.72 18.53 -13.07
C ALA A 39 -11.78 17.91 -12.14
N TYR A 40 -12.04 16.62 -12.29
CA TYR A 40 -12.96 15.89 -11.42
C TYR A 40 -12.50 15.92 -9.94
N LEU A 41 -11.23 15.57 -9.67
CA LEU A 41 -10.69 15.52 -8.30
C LEU A 41 -10.65 16.89 -7.63
N ASN A 42 -10.43 17.96 -8.40
CA ASN A 42 -10.47 19.34 -7.90
C ASN A 42 -11.90 19.76 -7.53
N ALA A 43 -12.89 19.42 -8.36
CA ALA A 43 -14.28 19.75 -8.09
C ALA A 43 -14.91 18.89 -6.98
N HIS A 44 -14.33 17.72 -6.69
CA HIS A 44 -14.90 16.72 -5.80
C HIS A 44 -15.19 17.25 -4.39
N SER A 45 -14.21 17.88 -3.73
CA SER A 45 -14.33 18.31 -2.32
C SER A 45 -15.50 19.29 -2.13
N ALA A 46 -15.61 20.29 -3.00
CA ALA A 46 -16.71 21.26 -2.96
C ALA A 46 -18.08 20.61 -3.24
N ALA A 47 -18.14 19.64 -4.16
CA ALA A 47 -19.37 18.93 -4.46
C ALA A 47 -19.83 17.99 -3.33
N VAL A 48 -18.88 17.38 -2.61
CA VAL A 48 -19.14 16.53 -1.44
C VAL A 48 -19.67 17.37 -0.27
N GLU A 49 -19.02 18.49 0.02
CA GLU A 49 -19.44 19.44 1.06
C GLU A 49 -20.82 20.02 0.76
N ALA A 50 -21.04 20.52 -0.46
CA ALA A 50 -22.32 21.12 -0.86
C ALA A 50 -23.52 20.15 -0.75
N LYS A 51 -23.28 18.85 -0.89
CA LYS A 51 -24.33 17.83 -0.80
C LYS A 51 -24.41 17.18 0.59
N GLY A 52 -23.50 17.51 1.52
CA GLY A 52 -23.47 16.92 2.85
C GLY A 52 -23.18 15.40 2.87
N ILE A 53 -22.50 14.88 1.85
CA ILE A 53 -22.16 13.46 1.77
C ILE A 53 -20.77 13.22 2.36
N PHE A 54 -20.58 12.11 3.07
CA PHE A 54 -19.28 11.77 3.63
C PHE A 54 -18.37 11.09 2.58
N ARG A 55 -17.44 11.85 1.99
CA ARG A 55 -16.27 11.38 1.20
C ARG A 55 -16.54 10.33 0.10
N GLN A 56 -17.77 10.20 -0.39
CA GLN A 56 -18.09 9.22 -1.42
C GLN A 56 -17.71 9.75 -2.81
N LEU A 57 -16.78 9.05 -3.46
CA LEU A 57 -16.68 9.09 -4.92
C LEU A 57 -17.92 8.40 -5.50
N TRP A 58 -18.78 9.17 -6.17
CA TRP A 58 -20.05 8.71 -6.76
C TRP A 58 -19.84 7.74 -7.92
N GLY A 59 -19.66 6.45 -7.63
CA GLY A 59 -19.53 5.40 -8.63
C GLY A 59 -20.49 4.23 -8.41
N PRO A 60 -20.41 3.20 -9.26
CA PRO A 60 -21.03 1.91 -9.03
C PRO A 60 -20.74 1.33 -7.63
N GLU A 61 -21.60 0.48 -7.09
CA GLU A 61 -21.31 -0.20 -5.82
C GLU A 61 -19.95 -0.94 -5.89
N GLY A 62 -19.09 -0.70 -4.90
CA GLY A 62 -17.73 -1.24 -4.85
C GLY A 62 -16.69 -0.53 -5.74
N GLN A 63 -17.08 0.49 -6.51
CA GLN A 63 -16.18 1.26 -7.39
C GLN A 63 -16.36 2.76 -7.17
N GLY A 64 -15.27 3.50 -6.99
CA GLY A 64 -15.33 4.96 -7.02
C GLY A 64 -15.69 5.49 -8.42
N ALA A 65 -16.24 6.71 -8.45
CA ALA A 65 -16.51 7.42 -9.70
C ALA A 65 -15.27 7.46 -10.60
N LEU A 66 -15.44 7.27 -11.92
CA LEU A 66 -14.34 7.30 -12.89
C LEU A 66 -13.23 6.27 -12.63
N ALA A 67 -13.47 5.21 -11.85
CA ALA A 67 -12.51 4.12 -11.68
C ALA A 67 -12.05 3.51 -13.01
N PRO A 68 -12.92 3.26 -14.02
CA PRO A 68 -12.48 2.80 -15.35
C PRO A 68 -11.58 3.80 -16.07
N ALA A 69 -11.82 5.11 -15.91
CA ALA A 69 -10.99 6.17 -16.49
C ALA A 69 -9.61 6.22 -15.84
N MET A 70 -9.54 6.10 -14.51
CA MET A 70 -8.27 6.01 -13.77
C MET A 70 -7.46 4.79 -14.20
N GLN A 71 -8.10 3.62 -14.33
CA GLN A 71 -7.42 2.42 -14.79
C GLN A 71 -6.90 2.57 -16.22
N ALA A 72 -7.68 3.20 -17.11
CA ALA A 72 -7.26 3.48 -18.46
C ALA A 72 -6.08 4.47 -18.51
N LEU A 73 -6.12 5.52 -17.68
CA LEU A 73 -5.04 6.50 -17.58
C LEU A 73 -3.73 5.81 -17.17
N LEU A 74 -3.72 5.06 -16.06
CA LEU A 74 -2.52 4.34 -15.60
C LEU A 74 -2.02 3.30 -16.60
N SER A 75 -2.93 2.75 -17.41
CA SER A 75 -2.57 1.81 -18.48
C SER A 75 -1.88 2.49 -19.66
N ILE A 76 -2.21 3.74 -19.99
CA ILE A 76 -1.67 4.46 -21.16
C ILE A 76 -0.50 5.35 -20.75
N ASP A 77 -0.60 6.01 -19.60
CA ASP A 77 0.42 6.86 -18.99
C ASP A 77 0.76 6.34 -17.59
N PRO A 78 1.73 5.42 -17.47
CA PRO A 78 2.13 4.90 -16.18
C PRO A 78 2.75 5.96 -15.26
N ASP A 79 3.13 7.15 -15.73
CA ASP A 79 3.63 8.24 -14.87
C ASP A 79 2.52 9.02 -14.16
N SER A 80 1.24 8.68 -14.38
CA SER A 80 0.07 9.25 -13.71
C SER A 80 -0.18 8.80 -12.26
N HIS A 81 0.84 8.32 -11.53
CA HIS A 81 0.67 7.91 -10.13
C HIS A 81 0.40 9.10 -9.20
N ASP A 82 0.77 10.32 -9.58
CA ASP A 82 0.42 11.57 -8.88
C ASP A 82 -1.11 11.80 -8.86
N ILE A 83 -1.76 11.58 -10.01
CA ILE A 83 -3.22 11.66 -10.13
C ILE A 83 -3.87 10.50 -9.37
N PHE A 84 -3.29 9.31 -9.44
CA PHE A 84 -3.82 8.17 -8.69
C PHE A 84 -3.68 8.34 -7.17
N ARG A 85 -2.59 8.96 -6.69
CA ARG A 85 -2.41 9.39 -5.30
C ARG A 85 -3.58 10.26 -4.86
N SER A 86 -3.89 11.30 -5.63
CA SER A 86 -4.99 12.24 -5.39
C SER A 86 -6.36 11.55 -5.44
N TYR A 87 -6.54 10.57 -6.31
CA TYR A 87 -7.76 9.76 -6.38
C TYR A 87 -7.95 8.91 -5.12
N LEU A 88 -6.90 8.21 -4.67
CA LEU A 88 -6.93 7.39 -3.46
C LEU A 88 -7.16 8.23 -2.19
N ALA A 89 -6.66 9.46 -2.14
CA ALA A 89 -6.86 10.37 -1.01
C ALA A 89 -8.34 10.76 -0.81
N LYS A 90 -9.08 10.89 -1.92
CA LYS A 90 -10.45 11.42 -1.95
C LYS A 90 -11.54 10.34 -1.91
N ARG A 91 -11.18 9.06 -2.06
CA ARG A 91 -12.15 7.97 -2.03
C ARG A 91 -12.61 7.63 -0.61
N ASN A 92 -13.77 6.98 -0.53
CA ASN A 92 -14.17 6.28 0.68
C ASN A 92 -13.66 4.84 0.62
N GLY A 93 -12.69 4.51 1.48
CA GLY A 93 -12.05 3.21 1.52
C GLY A 93 -12.97 2.03 1.84
N GLU A 94 -14.07 2.28 2.55
CA GLU A 94 -15.08 1.27 2.87
C GLU A 94 -15.89 0.84 1.64
N TYR A 95 -16.10 1.76 0.68
CA TYR A 95 -16.98 1.54 -0.47
C TYR A 95 -16.25 1.45 -1.81
N ASP A 96 -14.99 1.84 -1.90
CA ASP A 96 -14.14 1.70 -3.10
C ASP A 96 -12.92 0.82 -2.80
N VAL A 97 -13.12 -0.49 -2.84
CA VAL A 97 -12.06 -1.50 -2.80
C VAL A 97 -11.47 -1.80 -4.18
N TYR A 98 -12.17 -1.43 -5.27
CA TYR A 98 -11.73 -1.68 -6.63
C TYR A 98 -10.42 -0.96 -6.96
N SER A 99 -10.27 0.28 -6.50
CA SER A 99 -9.05 1.07 -6.68
C SER A 99 -7.81 0.41 -6.07
N THR A 100 -7.94 -0.19 -4.88
CA THR A 100 -6.81 -0.86 -4.21
C THR A 100 -6.60 -2.29 -4.68
N ASP A 101 -7.66 -3.05 -4.92
CA ASP A 101 -7.54 -4.49 -5.12
C ASP A 101 -7.39 -4.86 -6.61
N VAL A 102 -7.96 -4.03 -7.49
CA VAL A 102 -7.97 -4.26 -8.95
C VAL A 102 -7.06 -3.28 -9.68
N ILE A 103 -7.27 -1.97 -9.51
CA ILE A 103 -6.49 -0.95 -10.25
C ILE A 103 -5.02 -1.02 -9.85
N MET A 104 -4.69 -0.96 -8.56
CA MET A 104 -3.30 -1.01 -8.11
C MET A 104 -2.60 -2.30 -8.54
N LYS A 105 -3.25 -3.46 -8.36
CA LYS A 105 -2.70 -4.75 -8.79
C LYS A 105 -2.35 -4.75 -10.27
N ARG A 106 -3.28 -4.31 -11.13
CA ARG A 106 -3.07 -4.25 -12.59
C ARG A 106 -1.97 -3.25 -12.96
N TYR A 107 -1.94 -2.11 -12.28
CA TYR A 107 -0.95 -1.07 -12.50
C TYR A 107 0.47 -1.58 -12.20
N ILE A 108 0.69 -2.20 -11.04
CA ILE A 108 2.00 -2.79 -10.70
C ILE A 108 2.34 -3.98 -11.59
N GLN A 109 1.39 -4.84 -11.95
CA GLN A 109 1.63 -5.95 -12.88
C GLN A 109 2.11 -5.46 -14.25
N LYS A 110 1.62 -4.31 -14.72
CA LYS A 110 1.96 -3.76 -16.04
C LYS A 110 3.23 -2.92 -16.01
N SER A 111 3.39 -2.06 -15.02
CA SER A 111 4.42 -1.02 -14.98
C SER A 111 5.60 -1.37 -14.07
N GLY A 112 5.40 -2.28 -13.12
CA GLY A 112 6.38 -2.65 -12.12
C GLY A 112 6.79 -1.50 -11.19
N TRP A 113 7.71 -1.83 -10.28
CA TRP A 113 8.39 -0.87 -9.40
C TRP A 113 9.60 -0.27 -10.11
N ARG A 114 9.33 0.56 -11.12
CA ARG A 114 10.32 0.99 -12.11
C ARG A 114 11.29 2.09 -11.67
N ASN A 115 10.98 2.88 -10.65
CA ASN A 115 11.80 4.00 -10.19
C ASN A 115 11.50 4.38 -8.73
N ILE A 116 12.30 5.30 -8.19
CA ILE A 116 12.18 5.80 -6.81
C ILE A 116 10.80 6.43 -6.54
N ALA A 117 10.25 7.17 -7.51
CA ALA A 117 8.91 7.77 -7.36
C ALA A 117 7.81 6.70 -7.16
N MET A 118 7.88 5.60 -7.90
CA MET A 118 6.99 4.45 -7.72
C MET A 118 7.17 3.75 -6.39
N ILE A 119 8.40 3.67 -5.88
CA ILE A 119 8.66 3.15 -4.53
C ILE A 119 8.02 4.05 -3.48
N GLY A 120 8.14 5.38 -3.61
CA GLY A 120 7.46 6.35 -2.75
C GLY A 120 5.94 6.21 -2.81
N PHE A 121 5.38 6.10 -4.02
CA PHE A 121 3.95 5.82 -4.21
C PHE A 121 3.52 4.49 -3.57
N GLY A 122 4.37 3.47 -3.57
CA GLY A 122 4.11 2.20 -2.88
C GLY A 122 4.01 2.35 -1.36
N ILE A 123 4.86 3.20 -0.75
CA ILE A 123 4.76 3.53 0.69
C ILE A 123 3.44 4.24 0.95
N TYR A 124 3.10 5.27 0.16
CA TYR A 124 1.81 5.96 0.26
C TYR A 124 0.63 4.98 0.15
N PHE A 125 0.68 4.06 -0.81
CA PHE A 125 -0.36 3.05 -0.98
C PHE A 125 -0.52 2.18 0.26
N ALA A 126 0.57 1.75 0.91
CA ALA A 126 0.50 1.01 2.16
C ALA A 126 -0.19 1.81 3.28
N LEU A 127 0.06 3.12 3.38
CA LEU A 127 -0.61 4.01 4.34
C LEU A 127 -2.10 4.16 4.04
N ILE A 128 -2.45 4.27 2.76
CA ILE A 128 -3.85 4.27 2.30
C ILE A 128 -4.57 2.98 2.72
N ARG A 129 -3.93 1.81 2.57
CA ARG A 129 -4.53 0.52 3.00
C ARG A 129 -4.78 0.49 4.50
N HIS A 130 -3.86 1.05 5.29
CA HIS A 130 -4.07 1.20 6.72
C HIS A 130 -5.28 2.10 7.04
N LYS A 131 -5.38 3.26 6.36
CA LYS A 131 -6.51 4.19 6.51
C LYS A 131 -7.85 3.54 6.15
N ASP A 132 -7.88 2.63 5.18
CA ASP A 132 -9.07 1.84 4.83
C ASP A 132 -9.45 0.79 5.88
N GLY A 133 -8.69 0.67 6.97
CA GLY A 133 -8.94 -0.29 8.05
C GLY A 133 -8.32 -1.67 7.82
N LEU A 134 -7.51 -1.87 6.77
CA LEU A 134 -6.77 -3.12 6.62
C LEU A 134 -5.70 -3.23 7.69
N ARG A 135 -5.79 -4.34 8.43
CA ARG A 135 -4.74 -4.77 9.34
C ARG A 135 -3.70 -5.56 8.55
N ALA A 136 -2.44 -5.37 8.89
CA ALA A 136 -1.32 -6.16 8.38
C ALA A 136 -1.54 -7.65 8.70
N ILE A 137 -2.05 -8.44 7.74
CA ILE A 137 -2.13 -9.91 7.82
C ILE A 137 -1.00 -10.47 6.94
N ARG A 138 -0.16 -11.34 7.52
CA ARG A 138 0.95 -12.08 6.85
C ARG A 138 1.75 -11.26 5.82
N GLY A 139 2.91 -10.75 6.22
CA GLY A 139 3.75 -9.94 5.33
C GLY A 139 3.65 -8.44 5.61
N GLY A 140 2.50 -7.96 6.09
CA GLY A 140 2.25 -6.54 6.35
C GLY A 140 2.16 -5.69 5.07
N LEU A 141 1.76 -4.44 5.24
CA LEU A 141 1.31 -3.56 4.15
C LEU A 141 2.40 -3.20 3.12
N LEU A 142 3.68 -3.09 3.51
CA LEU A 142 4.78 -2.80 2.57
C LEU A 142 5.23 -4.02 1.76
N ASN A 143 4.72 -5.23 2.05
CA ASN A 143 5.02 -6.41 1.24
C ASN A 143 3.97 -6.67 0.16
N GLU A 144 2.87 -5.89 0.13
CA GLU A 144 1.89 -5.98 -0.94
C GLU A 144 2.56 -5.73 -2.30
N TYR A 145 2.25 -6.61 -3.26
CA TYR A 145 2.79 -6.57 -4.63
C TYR A 145 4.33 -6.55 -4.74
N GLY A 146 5.05 -6.99 -3.72
CA GLY A 146 6.51 -7.14 -3.74
C GLY A 146 7.31 -5.83 -3.57
N LEU A 147 6.69 -4.79 -3.00
CA LEU A 147 7.34 -3.48 -2.81
C LEU A 147 8.68 -3.57 -2.06
N LEU A 148 8.78 -4.25 -0.91
CA LEU A 148 10.06 -4.34 -0.18
C LEU A 148 11.18 -4.98 -1.01
N SER A 149 10.86 -6.04 -1.78
CA SER A 149 11.85 -6.68 -2.64
C SER A 149 12.30 -5.80 -3.80
N ALA A 150 11.45 -4.88 -4.25
CA ALA A 150 11.83 -3.88 -5.24
C ALA A 150 12.65 -2.74 -4.64
N ALA A 151 12.26 -2.27 -3.44
CA ALA A 151 12.98 -1.26 -2.69
C ALA A 151 14.42 -1.70 -2.39
N GLU A 152 14.61 -2.94 -1.93
CA GLU A 152 15.93 -3.52 -1.67
C GLU A 152 16.88 -3.47 -2.89
N LYS A 153 16.34 -3.56 -4.10
CA LYS A 153 17.12 -3.50 -5.35
C LYS A 153 17.38 -2.09 -5.86
N THR A 154 16.65 -1.10 -5.37
CA THR A 154 16.57 0.24 -5.98
C THR A 154 17.07 1.35 -5.06
N VAL A 155 16.89 1.21 -3.75
CA VAL A 155 17.17 2.25 -2.76
C VAL A 155 17.90 1.68 -1.54
N SER A 156 18.84 2.46 -1.01
CA SER A 156 19.55 2.08 0.23
C SER A 156 18.58 2.04 1.41
N GLU A 157 18.95 1.31 2.48
CA GLU A 157 18.12 1.21 3.68
C GLU A 157 17.85 2.57 4.34
N ALA A 158 18.85 3.46 4.34
CA ALA A 158 18.74 4.81 4.89
C ALA A 158 17.83 5.71 4.04
N THR A 159 17.97 5.65 2.71
CA THR A 159 17.11 6.39 1.78
C THR A 159 15.66 5.93 1.91
N PHE A 160 15.43 4.61 1.98
CA PHE A 160 14.08 4.09 2.12
C PHE A 160 13.43 4.46 3.47
N ALA A 161 14.21 4.48 4.57
CA ALA A 161 13.74 4.99 5.86
C ALA A 161 13.35 6.48 5.81
N ALA A 162 14.16 7.30 5.12
CA ALA A 162 13.85 8.71 4.92
C ALA A 162 12.57 8.89 4.08
N MET A 163 12.40 8.10 3.01
CA MET A 163 11.18 8.09 2.20
C MET A 163 9.95 7.70 3.02
N ILE A 164 10.05 6.69 3.88
CA ILE A 164 8.96 6.29 4.78
C ILE A 164 8.55 7.45 5.68
N SER A 165 9.52 8.12 6.31
CA SER A 165 9.24 9.21 7.24
C SER A 165 8.62 10.40 6.52
N GLN A 166 9.17 10.77 5.36
CA GLN A 166 8.62 11.83 4.50
C GLN A 166 7.19 11.51 4.05
N GLU A 167 6.92 10.28 3.62
CA GLU A 167 5.58 9.88 3.18
C GLU A 167 4.58 9.90 4.34
N ILE A 168 4.99 9.48 5.54
CA ILE A 168 4.15 9.57 6.74
C ILE A 168 3.85 11.04 7.09
N ASP A 169 4.85 11.93 7.06
CA ASP A 169 4.64 13.35 7.31
C ASP A 169 3.65 13.97 6.31
N GLN A 170 3.83 13.68 5.02
CA GLN A 170 2.93 14.15 3.97
C GLN A 170 1.52 13.56 4.13
N PHE A 171 1.42 12.27 4.48
CA PHE A 171 0.15 11.59 4.68
C PHE A 171 -0.66 12.19 5.82
N MET A 172 -0.01 12.66 6.89
CA MET A 172 -0.69 13.34 8.00
C MET A 172 -1.32 14.68 7.58
N VAL A 173 -0.80 15.32 6.53
CA VAL A 173 -1.36 16.56 5.98
C VAL A 173 -2.49 16.26 4.97
N ASP A 174 -2.25 15.32 4.05
CA ASP A 174 -3.22 14.92 3.01
C ASP A 174 -2.96 13.46 2.60
N PRO A 175 -3.92 12.52 2.79
CA PRO A 175 -5.33 12.75 3.17
C PRO A 175 -5.60 12.90 4.67
N GLY A 176 -4.61 12.68 5.53
CA GLY A 176 -4.80 12.57 6.97
C GLY A 176 -5.44 11.25 7.40
N LEU A 177 -5.56 11.09 8.72
CA LEU A 177 -6.24 9.99 9.36
C LEU A 177 -7.63 10.40 9.85
N ASP A 178 -8.58 9.48 9.75
CA ASP A 178 -9.89 9.64 10.39
C ASP A 178 -9.80 9.48 11.90
N TYR A 179 -8.95 8.54 12.34
CA TYR A 179 -8.64 8.26 13.74
C TYR A 179 -7.18 7.79 13.83
N GLY A 180 -6.52 8.11 14.94
CA GLY A 180 -5.13 7.70 15.22
C GLY A 180 -4.12 8.83 15.10
N THR A 181 -2.84 8.46 15.16
CA THR A 181 -1.68 9.35 15.29
C THR A 181 -0.61 9.02 14.24
N LYS A 182 0.39 9.89 14.11
CA LYS A 182 1.56 9.63 13.25
C LYS A 182 2.25 8.33 13.65
N GLU A 183 2.33 8.05 14.96
CA GLU A 183 2.91 6.85 15.53
C GLU A 183 2.16 5.58 15.07
N ASP A 184 0.84 5.64 14.95
CA ASP A 184 0.02 4.51 14.47
C ASP A 184 0.41 4.11 13.03
N LEU A 185 0.77 5.08 12.19
CA LEU A 185 1.25 4.82 10.83
C LEU A 185 2.56 4.03 10.84
N TYR A 186 3.56 4.42 11.64
CA TYR A 186 4.80 3.66 11.79
C TYR A 186 4.55 2.25 12.31
N VAL A 187 3.68 2.14 13.31
CA VAL A 187 3.26 0.88 13.92
C VAL A 187 2.54 -0.02 12.90
N SER A 188 1.82 0.55 11.94
CA SER A 188 1.12 -0.19 10.89
C SER A 188 2.05 -0.84 9.86
N ILE A 189 3.15 -0.16 9.50
CA ILE A 189 4.11 -0.62 8.48
C ILE A 189 5.24 -1.48 9.05
N GLN A 190 5.52 -1.34 10.35
CA GLN A 190 6.56 -2.07 11.06
C GLN A 190 6.55 -3.59 10.78
N PRO A 191 5.40 -4.31 10.81
CA PRO A 191 5.36 -5.74 10.53
C PRO A 191 6.01 -6.15 9.21
N SER A 192 5.93 -5.32 8.18
CA SER A 192 6.57 -5.62 6.90
C SER A 192 8.08 -5.61 6.98
N LEU A 193 8.62 -4.64 7.71
CA LEU A 193 10.04 -4.41 7.82
C LEU A 193 10.73 -5.48 8.69
N GLU A 194 10.03 -6.08 9.65
CA GLU A 194 10.60 -7.10 10.54
C GLU A 194 10.99 -8.40 9.81
N LEU A 195 10.40 -8.64 8.64
CA LEU A 195 10.45 -9.93 7.96
C LEU A 195 11.75 -10.16 7.19
N THR A 196 12.42 -9.11 6.73
CA THR A 196 13.63 -9.23 5.89
C THR A 196 14.84 -8.60 6.57
N LYS A 197 16.05 -8.99 6.15
CA LYS A 197 17.29 -8.36 6.64
C LYS A 197 17.34 -6.88 6.26
N TYR A 198 16.94 -6.56 5.03
CA TYR A 198 16.81 -5.19 4.53
C TYR A 198 15.84 -4.38 5.39
N GLY A 199 14.62 -4.87 5.60
CA GLY A 199 13.61 -4.18 6.41
C GLY A 199 14.05 -3.96 7.87
N ARG A 200 14.72 -4.94 8.49
CA ARG A 200 15.22 -4.78 9.87
C ARG A 200 16.28 -3.68 9.99
N ARG A 201 17.08 -3.46 8.95
CA ARG A 201 18.03 -2.34 8.91
C ARG A 201 17.31 -1.00 8.73
N VAL A 202 16.30 -0.95 7.86
CA VAL A 202 15.41 0.22 7.71
C VAL A 202 14.77 0.60 9.05
N LEU A 203 14.27 -0.38 9.83
CA LEU A 203 13.75 -0.15 11.19
C LEU A 203 14.79 0.48 12.13
N GLY A 204 16.06 0.08 12.01
CA GLY A 204 17.15 0.68 12.77
C GLY A 204 17.29 2.17 12.50
N PHE A 205 17.24 2.58 11.23
CA PHE A 205 17.27 3.99 10.84
C PHE A 205 16.03 4.75 11.32
N LEU A 206 14.83 4.17 11.18
CA LEU A 206 13.59 4.79 11.65
C LEU A 206 13.57 5.00 13.16
N SER A 207 14.02 4.02 13.94
CA SER A 207 14.05 4.10 15.40
C SER A 207 15.04 5.15 15.91
N PHE A 208 16.15 5.35 15.19
CA PHE A 208 17.15 6.36 15.54
C PHE A 208 16.71 7.78 15.15
N GLY A 209 16.12 7.95 13.95
CA GLY A 209 15.72 9.26 13.43
C GLY A 209 14.50 9.86 14.13
N GLU A 210 13.46 9.05 14.35
CA GLU A 210 12.17 9.55 14.86
C GLU A 210 12.02 9.41 16.39
N LYS A 211 13.04 8.90 17.10
CA LYS A 211 12.97 8.53 18.53
C LYS A 211 11.78 7.62 18.88
N LEU A 212 11.29 6.86 17.91
CA LEU A 212 10.13 5.98 18.10
C LEU A 212 10.53 4.73 18.89
N ASN A 213 9.76 4.41 19.93
CA ASN A 213 9.92 3.16 20.66
C ASN A 213 9.16 2.03 19.94
N LEU A 214 9.64 1.64 18.76
CA LEU A 214 9.03 0.59 17.92
C LEU A 214 9.26 -0.84 18.46
N LYS A 215 9.58 -1.02 19.74
CA LYS A 215 9.68 -2.36 20.33
C LYS A 215 8.28 -2.92 20.56
N ARG A 216 7.83 -3.81 19.69
CA ARG A 216 6.65 -4.65 19.95
C ARG A 216 7.06 -5.85 20.80
N GLY A 217 6.27 -6.12 21.84
CA GLY A 217 6.34 -7.39 22.56
C GLY A 217 5.74 -8.52 21.72
N PRO A 218 6.11 -9.79 21.95
CA PRO A 218 5.66 -10.96 21.19
C PRO A 218 4.13 -11.02 21.02
N GLU A 219 3.39 -10.58 22.04
CA GLU A 219 1.93 -10.55 22.10
C GLU A 219 1.28 -9.56 21.11
N LYS A 220 2.00 -8.49 20.71
CA LYS A 220 1.51 -7.47 19.76
C LYS A 220 1.70 -7.85 18.29
N HIS A 221 2.39 -8.95 18.00
CA HIS A 221 2.60 -9.41 16.62
C HIS A 221 1.45 -10.30 16.11
N GLY A 222 0.40 -10.55 16.90
CA GLY A 222 -0.71 -11.45 16.52
C GLY A 222 -0.32 -12.93 16.49
N TRP A 223 0.82 -13.30 17.07
CA TRP A 223 1.22 -14.69 17.22
C TRP A 223 0.55 -15.21 18.48
N ASN A 224 -0.20 -16.30 18.33
CA ASN A 224 -0.80 -16.99 19.47
C ASN A 224 0.31 -17.33 20.49
N PRO A 225 0.14 -17.05 21.79
CA PRO A 225 1.09 -17.45 22.84
C PRO A 225 1.53 -18.92 22.76
N GLY A 226 0.62 -19.83 22.34
CA GLY A 226 0.92 -21.23 22.12
C GLY A 226 1.87 -21.50 20.94
N PHE A 227 1.85 -20.66 19.91
CA PHE A 227 2.80 -20.75 18.80
C PHE A 227 4.20 -20.30 19.22
N LEU A 228 4.31 -19.23 20.03
CA LEU A 228 5.59 -18.76 20.56
C LEU A 228 6.21 -19.79 21.50
N GLN A 229 5.42 -20.41 22.38
CA GLN A 229 5.88 -21.55 23.19
C GLN A 229 6.34 -22.73 22.35
N ALA A 230 5.66 -23.02 21.22
CA ALA A 230 6.05 -24.09 20.33
C ALA A 230 7.38 -23.77 19.61
N VAL A 231 7.59 -22.54 19.15
CA VAL A 231 8.84 -22.09 18.52
C VAL A 231 9.99 -22.07 19.51
N ASP A 232 9.78 -21.57 20.73
CA ASP A 232 10.82 -21.57 21.78
C ASP A 232 11.16 -22.99 22.23
N ALA A 233 10.16 -23.89 22.33
CA ALA A 233 10.39 -25.30 22.57
C ALA A 233 11.15 -25.98 21.42
N GLN A 234 10.91 -25.58 20.17
CA GLN A 234 11.64 -26.08 19.00
C GLN A 234 13.08 -25.56 18.97
N ARG A 235 13.30 -24.29 19.33
CA ARG A 235 14.64 -23.68 19.47
C ARG A 235 15.44 -24.32 20.59
N ALA A 236 14.83 -24.53 21.76
CA ALA A 236 15.46 -25.20 22.90
C ALA A 236 15.78 -26.68 22.59
N ARG A 237 14.96 -27.35 21.77
CA ARG A 237 15.24 -28.71 21.27
C ARG A 237 16.37 -28.72 20.24
N ALA A 238 16.40 -27.75 19.33
CA ALA A 238 17.47 -27.61 18.34
C ALA A 238 18.82 -27.28 19.01
N GLU A 239 18.83 -26.43 20.04
CA GLU A 239 20.03 -26.14 20.84
C GLU A 239 20.49 -27.33 21.69
N LYS A 240 19.56 -28.16 22.18
CA LYS A 240 19.92 -29.45 22.82
C LYS A 240 20.47 -30.47 21.82
N ALA A 241 19.91 -30.52 20.60
CA ALA A 241 20.36 -31.43 19.55
C ALA A 241 21.68 -30.98 18.90
N ALA A 242 21.98 -29.67 18.91
CA ALA A 242 23.22 -29.09 18.40
C ALA A 242 24.40 -29.20 19.39
N ARG A 243 24.19 -29.70 20.62
CA ARG A 243 25.29 -30.01 21.53
C ARG A 243 25.98 -31.30 21.08
N PRO A 244 27.26 -31.25 20.66
CA PRO A 244 27.99 -32.44 20.26
C PRO A 244 28.03 -33.43 21.43
N TRP A 245 27.80 -34.71 21.16
CA TRP A 245 27.71 -35.77 22.18
C TRP A 245 28.93 -35.85 23.11
N TRP A 246 30.10 -35.38 22.65
CA TRP A 246 31.33 -35.25 23.44
C TRP A 246 31.20 -34.31 24.66
N THR A 247 30.28 -33.34 24.63
CA THR A 247 30.02 -32.43 25.77
C THR A 247 29.40 -33.14 26.98
N TYR A 248 28.86 -34.35 26.81
CA TYR A 248 28.34 -35.18 27.90
C TYR A 248 29.40 -36.14 28.48
N VAL A 249 30.51 -36.38 27.76
CA VAL A 249 31.57 -37.30 28.20
C VAL A 249 32.50 -36.64 29.23
N PHE A 250 32.74 -35.34 29.14
CA PHE A 250 33.64 -34.61 30.06
C PHE A 250 33.03 -34.24 31.42
N ARG A 251 31.77 -34.62 31.69
CA ARG A 251 31.09 -34.29 32.97
C ARG A 251 31.03 -35.43 33.97
N LYS A 252 31.51 -36.64 33.62
CA LYS A 252 31.46 -37.83 34.48
C LYS A 252 32.80 -38.25 35.13
N ASN A 253 33.90 -37.53 34.88
CA ASN A 253 35.20 -37.80 35.50
C ASN A 253 35.73 -36.59 36.29
N ARG A 254 34.95 -36.11 37.26
CA ARG A 254 35.42 -35.32 38.40
C ARG A 254 34.65 -35.71 39.64
#